data_AF-A0ABC8A6Z8-F1
#
_entry.id   AF-A0ABC8A6Z8-F1
#
_cell.length_a   1.000
_cell.length_b   1.000
_cell.length_c   1.000
_cell.angle_alpha   90.00
_cell.angle_beta   90.00
_cell.angle_gamma   90.00
#
_symmetry.space_group_name_H-M   'P 1'
#
loop_
_entity.id
_entity.type
_entity.pdbx_description
1 polymer ?
#
loop_
_entity_poly.entity_id
_entity_poly.type
_entity_poly.pdbx_seq_one_letter_code
_entity_poly.pdbx_strand_id
1 'polypeptide(L)'
;MIGASEDSLGLLEVKGFVKPLNSEMVYFVIDFSSQNTIRKDRYSPSIYSELLVKSMIEADEQPNDNQMATNGLPKVASEESRVDKNRLDKSREVEASAATSTNSDFQNLIELYQSNFGIVKPILYDDLKADLKDYGLELIIEAVKRAVKRQREYAYAQGILKSWNRSGIKTLEQAKAEEVSFQNKSQNNQNKFQQQKPVKKAPEWTDEGRLIKAGVDTTGMTQNEMYKLVGEMGLRNE
;
A
#
# COMPACT_ATOMS: atom_id res chain seq x y z
N MET A 1 -10.00 -31.28 -31.11
CA MET A 1 -10.75 -30.12 -30.57
C MET A 1 -11.76 -30.72 -29.60
N ILE A 2 -11.54 -30.60 -28.28
CA ILE A 2 -12.51 -31.06 -27.29
C ILE A 2 -13.61 -29.99 -27.28
N GLY A 3 -14.72 -30.29 -27.96
CA GLY A 3 -15.88 -29.41 -28.00
C GLY A 3 -16.68 -29.57 -26.72
N ALA A 4 -17.01 -28.46 -26.05
CA ALA A 4 -17.99 -28.47 -24.98
C ALA A 4 -19.39 -28.69 -25.60
N SER A 5 -20.06 -29.77 -25.22
CA SER A 5 -21.47 -30.01 -25.54
C SER A 5 -22.36 -29.46 -24.42
N GLU A 6 -23.65 -29.23 -24.69
CA GLU A 6 -24.63 -28.81 -23.68
C GLU A 6 -24.71 -29.81 -22.50
N ASP A 7 -24.58 -31.10 -22.79
CA ASP A 7 -24.47 -32.19 -21.79
C ASP A 7 -23.31 -31.99 -20.80
N SER A 8 -22.26 -31.27 -21.19
CA SER A 8 -21.10 -31.02 -20.33
C SER A 8 -21.47 -30.14 -19.13
N LEU A 9 -22.45 -29.24 -19.27
CA LEU A 9 -22.90 -28.36 -18.20
C LEU A 9 -23.78 -29.12 -17.21
N GLY A 10 -24.71 -29.94 -17.71
CA GLY A 10 -25.50 -30.85 -16.87
C GLY A 10 -24.62 -31.83 -16.09
N LEU A 11 -23.52 -32.31 -16.69
CA LEU A 11 -22.56 -33.17 -15.98
C LEU A 11 -21.84 -32.44 -14.84
N LEU A 12 -21.54 -31.14 -15.00
CA LEU A 12 -20.91 -30.34 -13.94
C LEU A 12 -21.88 -30.06 -12.79
N GLU A 13 -23.16 -29.87 -13.09
CA GLU A 13 -24.22 -29.75 -12.08
C GLU A 13 -24.41 -31.06 -11.31
N VAL A 14 -24.54 -32.19 -12.02
CA VAL A 14 -24.66 -33.53 -11.40
C VAL A 14 -23.46 -33.86 -10.53
N LYS A 15 -22.26 -33.43 -10.93
CA LYS A 15 -21.04 -33.60 -10.13
C LYS A 15 -20.88 -32.57 -9.01
N GLY A 16 -21.77 -31.59 -8.89
CA GLY A 16 -21.74 -30.59 -7.83
C GLY A 16 -20.60 -29.58 -7.95
N PHE A 17 -20.03 -29.38 -9.14
CA PHE A 17 -19.01 -28.33 -9.36
C PHE A 17 -19.64 -26.95 -9.56
N VAL A 18 -20.85 -26.91 -10.12
CA VAL A 18 -21.62 -25.68 -10.37
C VAL A 18 -23.06 -25.85 -9.92
N LYS A 19 -23.68 -24.78 -9.42
CA LYS A 19 -25.09 -24.73 -9.00
C LYS A 19 -25.86 -23.72 -9.87
N PRO A 20 -26.97 -24.10 -10.52
CA PRO A 20 -27.80 -23.13 -11.24
C PRO A 20 -28.46 -22.16 -10.26
N LEU A 21 -28.48 -20.88 -10.61
CA LEU A 21 -29.12 -19.81 -9.81
C LEU A 21 -30.43 -19.33 -10.43
N ASN A 22 -30.61 -19.50 -11.74
CA ASN A 22 -31.83 -19.11 -12.46
C ASN A 22 -31.99 -19.94 -13.75
N SER A 23 -33.09 -19.70 -14.48
CA SER A 23 -33.36 -20.26 -15.81
C SER A 23 -32.62 -19.55 -16.94
N GLU A 24 -31.83 -18.50 -16.65
CA GLU A 24 -31.10 -17.69 -17.64
C GLU A 24 -29.62 -18.07 -17.70
N MET A 25 -29.29 -19.34 -17.44
CA MET A 25 -27.93 -19.89 -17.58
C MET A 25 -26.91 -19.25 -16.61
N VAL A 26 -27.34 -18.73 -15.45
CA VAL A 26 -26.43 -18.20 -14.42
C VAL A 26 -26.12 -19.29 -13.41
N TYR A 27 -24.82 -19.55 -13.21
CA TYR A 27 -24.33 -20.60 -12.31
C TYR A 27 -23.38 -20.05 -11.25
N PHE A 28 -23.42 -20.65 -10.06
CA PHE A 28 -22.47 -20.44 -8.98
C PHE A 28 -21.43 -21.57 -8.95
N VAL A 29 -20.15 -21.21 -8.89
CA VAL A 29 -19.05 -22.19 -8.78
C VAL A 29 -18.76 -22.44 -7.30
N ILE A 30 -19.01 -23.66 -6.82
CA ILE A 30 -19.05 -23.99 -5.39
C ILE A 30 -17.67 -23.87 -4.72
N ASP A 31 -16.61 -24.38 -5.36
CA ASP A 31 -15.27 -24.44 -4.76
C ASP A 31 -14.34 -23.28 -5.15
N PHE A 32 -14.86 -22.24 -5.83
CA PHE A 32 -14.01 -21.14 -6.32
C PHE A 32 -13.37 -20.34 -5.19
N SER A 33 -14.13 -20.08 -4.11
CA SER A 33 -13.69 -19.22 -3.00
C SER A 33 -12.65 -19.89 -2.09
N SER A 34 -12.64 -21.23 -2.02
CA SER A 34 -11.70 -22.01 -1.21
C SER A 34 -10.24 -21.83 -1.65
N GLN A 35 -10.01 -21.56 -2.94
CA GLN A 35 -8.66 -21.41 -3.52
C GLN A 35 -8.38 -19.99 -4.04
N ASN A 36 -9.41 -19.15 -4.21
CA ASN A 36 -9.29 -17.79 -4.73
C ASN A 36 -9.81 -16.77 -3.71
N THR A 37 -9.03 -16.53 -2.65
CA THR A 37 -9.34 -15.48 -1.66
C THR A 37 -8.87 -14.11 -2.16
N ILE A 38 -9.81 -13.23 -2.49
CA ILE A 38 -9.54 -11.84 -2.88
C ILE A 38 -9.68 -10.95 -1.63
N ARG A 39 -8.78 -9.96 -1.48
CA ARG A 39 -8.91 -8.97 -0.39
C ARG A 39 -10.22 -8.18 -0.55
N LYS A 40 -10.85 -7.81 0.57
CA LYS A 40 -12.14 -7.09 0.59
C LYS A 40 -12.14 -5.78 -0.21
N ASP A 41 -11.01 -5.08 -0.26
CA ASP A 41 -10.83 -3.82 -1.01
C ASP A 41 -10.82 -4.00 -2.54
N ARG A 42 -10.57 -5.22 -3.02
CA ARG A 42 -10.50 -5.54 -4.45
C ARG A 42 -11.69 -6.37 -4.94
N TYR A 43 -12.61 -6.71 -4.04
CA TYR A 43 -13.79 -7.48 -4.36
C TYR A 43 -14.85 -6.57 -4.99
N SER A 44 -15.29 -6.92 -6.21
CA SER A 44 -16.49 -6.34 -6.82
C SER A 44 -17.55 -7.44 -6.88
N PRO A 45 -18.75 -7.23 -6.31
CA PRO A 45 -19.83 -8.20 -6.41
C PRO A 45 -20.29 -8.36 -7.86
N SER A 46 -20.78 -9.55 -8.20
CA SER A 46 -21.46 -9.80 -9.47
C SER A 46 -22.80 -9.07 -9.52
N ILE A 47 -23.24 -8.71 -10.73
CA ILE A 47 -24.59 -8.17 -11.00
C ILE A 47 -25.68 -9.13 -10.48
N TYR A 48 -25.38 -10.44 -10.45
CA TYR A 48 -26.27 -11.49 -9.97
C TYR A 48 -26.10 -11.86 -8.49
N SER A 49 -25.44 -11.01 -7.70
CA SER A 49 -25.14 -11.31 -6.27
C SER A 49 -26.40 -11.55 -5.42
N GLU A 50 -27.53 -10.93 -5.76
CA GLU A 50 -28.81 -11.13 -5.07
C GLU A 50 -29.38 -12.56 -5.26
N LEU A 51 -29.09 -13.20 -6.39
CA LEU A 51 -29.55 -14.58 -6.64
C LEU A 51 -28.87 -15.58 -5.70
N LEU A 52 -27.63 -15.31 -5.30
CA LEU A 52 -26.93 -16.12 -4.30
C LEU A 52 -27.60 -16.00 -2.94
N VAL A 53 -27.86 -14.77 -2.50
CA VAL A 53 -28.53 -14.48 -1.23
C VAL A 53 -29.91 -15.13 -1.19
N LYS A 54 -30.69 -15.02 -2.26
CA LYS A 54 -31.99 -15.68 -2.40
C LYS A 54 -31.87 -17.21 -2.30
N SER A 55 -30.92 -17.82 -3.01
CA SER A 55 -30.71 -19.28 -2.98
C SER A 55 -30.22 -19.81 -1.62
N MET A 56 -29.61 -18.96 -0.78
CA MET A 56 -29.23 -19.29 0.59
C MET A 56 -30.39 -19.12 1.56
N ILE A 57 -31.21 -18.08 1.37
CA ILE A 57 -32.40 -17.82 2.22
C ILE A 57 -33.47 -18.91 2.02
N GLU A 58 -33.60 -19.44 0.80
CA GLU A 58 -34.52 -20.56 0.50
C GLU A 58 -34.10 -21.89 1.15
N ALA A 59 -32.87 -22.01 1.67
CA ALA A 59 -32.36 -23.22 2.31
C ALA A 59 -32.51 -23.26 3.85
N ASP A 60 -32.73 -22.11 4.50
CA ASP A 60 -32.87 -21.99 5.95
C ASP A 60 -34.13 -21.20 6.31
N GLU A 61 -35.28 -21.88 6.42
CA GLU A 61 -36.34 -21.41 7.33
C GLU A 61 -35.87 -21.64 8.77
N GLN A 62 -35.16 -20.68 9.37
CA GLN A 62 -35.26 -20.32 10.80
C GLN A 62 -34.73 -18.89 11.04
N PRO A 63 -35.39 -18.08 11.89
CA PRO A 63 -34.96 -16.73 12.19
C PRO A 63 -33.83 -16.77 13.22
N ASN A 64 -32.72 -16.07 12.96
CA ASN A 64 -31.70 -15.87 13.97
C ASN A 64 -31.73 -14.42 14.45
N ASP A 65 -32.42 -14.25 15.58
CA ASP A 65 -32.21 -13.17 16.54
C ASP A 65 -30.74 -13.13 16.99
N ASN A 66 -30.37 -11.99 17.60
CA ASN A 66 -29.08 -11.62 18.19
C ASN A 66 -28.20 -10.81 17.20
N GLN A 67 -27.86 -9.55 17.47
CA GLN A 67 -27.25 -9.08 18.70
C GLN A 67 -27.61 -7.63 19.06
N MET A 68 -27.64 -7.40 20.38
CA MET A 68 -28.10 -6.20 21.09
C MET A 68 -27.13 -5.02 21.03
N ALA A 69 -27.70 -3.81 21.08
CA ALA A 69 -26.99 -2.56 21.30
C ALA A 69 -26.33 -2.52 22.69
N THR A 70 -25.05 -2.13 22.73
CA THR A 70 -24.38 -1.79 24.00
C THR A 70 -24.51 -0.28 24.23
N ASN A 71 -25.45 0.09 25.10
CA ASN A 71 -25.49 1.43 25.69
C ASN A 71 -24.61 1.44 26.93
N GLY A 72 -23.46 2.11 26.86
CA GLY A 72 -22.57 2.34 28.00
C GLY A 72 -22.41 3.83 28.28
N LEU A 73 -23.30 4.41 29.08
CA LEU A 73 -23.13 5.73 29.70
C LEU A 73 -22.82 5.51 31.19
N PRO A 74 -21.72 6.03 31.76
CA PRO A 74 -21.60 6.11 33.20
C PRO A 74 -22.19 7.44 33.70
N LYS A 75 -23.07 7.33 34.69
CA LYS A 75 -23.71 8.42 35.43
C LYS A 75 -23.13 8.44 36.84
N VAL A 76 -22.47 9.52 37.23
CA VAL A 76 -22.21 9.83 38.64
C VAL A 76 -22.69 11.26 38.92
N ALA A 77 -23.63 11.32 39.85
CA ALA A 77 -24.26 12.44 40.54
C ALA A 77 -23.22 13.41 41.16
N SER A 78 -23.49 14.62 41.62
CA SER A 78 -24.58 15.62 41.62
C SER A 78 -24.07 16.70 42.58
N GLU A 79 -24.20 18.00 42.29
CA GLU A 79 -24.61 18.99 43.33
C GLU A 79 -24.83 20.39 42.76
N GLU A 80 -25.82 21.03 43.36
CA GLU A 80 -26.45 22.29 43.02
C GLU A 80 -25.64 23.52 43.47
N SER A 81 -25.82 24.65 42.79
CA SER A 81 -26.21 25.95 43.37
C SER A 81 -25.98 27.07 42.34
N ARG A 82 -27.08 27.67 41.84
CA ARG A 82 -27.61 29.00 42.21
C ARG A 82 -26.73 30.20 41.81
N VAL A 83 -27.27 30.95 40.84
CA VAL A 83 -27.38 32.43 40.78
C VAL A 83 -26.09 33.25 40.89
N ASP A 84 -25.72 33.98 39.82
CA ASP A 84 -25.75 35.46 39.86
C ASP A 84 -25.46 36.09 38.48
N LYS A 85 -26.39 36.95 38.06
CA LYS A 85 -26.24 37.89 36.95
C LYS A 85 -25.70 39.20 37.52
N ASN A 86 -24.51 39.66 37.14
CA ASN A 86 -24.27 41.09 36.93
C ASN A 86 -22.92 41.45 36.26
N ARG A 87 -23.05 42.43 35.34
CA ARG A 87 -22.10 43.51 34.95
C ARG A 87 -20.86 43.14 34.12
N LEU A 88 -20.78 43.60 32.85
CA LEU A 88 -20.21 44.89 32.39
C LEU A 88 -18.87 45.20 33.09
N ASP A 89 -17.74 45.36 32.40
CA ASP A 89 -17.49 46.31 31.31
C ASP A 89 -16.13 46.04 30.60
N LYS A 90 -15.99 46.60 29.38
CA LYS A 90 -14.78 47.10 28.69
C LYS A 90 -13.43 46.38 28.92
N SER A 91 -12.68 45.97 27.89
CA SER A 91 -12.04 46.90 26.94
C SER A 91 -11.24 46.17 25.83
N ARG A 92 -11.22 46.78 24.64
CA ARG A 92 -10.11 46.86 23.65
C ARG A 92 -9.77 45.61 22.81
N GLU A 93 -10.15 45.60 21.51
CA GLU A 93 -9.29 45.95 20.34
C GLU A 93 -8.07 44.99 20.26
N VAL A 94 -7.77 44.19 19.23
CA VAL A 94 -7.79 44.31 17.76
C VAL A 94 -7.66 42.84 17.26
N GLU A 95 -8.37 42.35 16.24
CA GLU A 95 -7.80 42.08 14.90
C GLU A 95 -8.89 41.43 14.02
N ALA A 96 -9.60 42.28 13.28
CA ALA A 96 -10.57 41.91 12.26
C ALA A 96 -9.95 41.97 10.84
N SER A 97 -8.70 41.52 10.70
CA SER A 97 -7.94 41.60 9.44
C SER A 97 -7.61 40.23 8.79
N ALA A 98 -7.83 39.11 9.47
CA ALA A 98 -7.44 37.78 8.97
C ALA A 98 -8.52 37.01 8.17
N ALA A 99 -9.81 37.38 8.28
CA ALA A 99 -10.90 36.57 7.76
C ALA A 99 -11.08 36.64 6.22
N THR A 100 -10.50 37.65 5.56
CA THR A 100 -10.56 37.80 4.11
C THR A 100 -9.50 36.97 3.39
N SER A 101 -8.28 36.84 3.93
CA SER A 101 -7.19 36.03 3.32
C SER A 101 -7.49 34.53 3.36
N THR A 102 -8.07 34.04 4.46
CA THR A 102 -8.31 32.59 4.60
C THR A 102 -9.32 32.05 3.61
N ASN A 103 -10.27 32.89 3.15
CA ASN A 103 -11.23 32.50 2.12
C ASN A 103 -10.56 32.41 0.73
N SER A 104 -9.66 33.32 0.38
CA SER A 104 -8.90 33.21 -0.88
C SER A 104 -7.96 32.02 -0.88
N ASP A 105 -7.31 31.74 0.26
CA ASP A 105 -6.37 30.62 0.38
C ASP A 105 -7.08 29.27 0.26
N PHE A 106 -8.30 29.16 0.80
CA PHE A 106 -9.11 27.97 0.63
C PHE A 106 -9.55 27.78 -0.82
N GLN A 107 -9.95 28.83 -1.53
CA GLN A 107 -10.28 28.74 -2.95
C GLN A 107 -9.07 28.30 -3.78
N ASN A 108 -7.88 28.85 -3.52
CA ASN A 108 -6.64 28.44 -4.16
C ASN A 108 -6.32 26.96 -3.90
N LEU A 109 -6.58 26.46 -2.69
CA LEU A 109 -6.41 25.05 -2.35
C LEU A 109 -7.41 24.16 -3.12
N ILE A 110 -8.67 24.57 -3.21
CA ILE A 110 -9.69 23.85 -3.98
C ILE A 110 -9.32 23.80 -5.46
N GLU A 111 -8.90 24.92 -6.05
CA GLU A 111 -8.46 24.99 -7.45
C GLU A 111 -7.23 24.08 -7.71
N LEU A 112 -6.26 24.13 -6.81
CA LEU A 112 -5.06 23.30 -6.87
C LEU A 112 -5.40 21.81 -6.75
N TYR A 113 -6.32 21.45 -5.87
CA TYR A 113 -6.83 20.08 -5.78
C TYR A 113 -7.50 19.68 -7.10
N GLN A 114 -8.44 20.49 -7.59
CA GLN A 114 -9.22 20.19 -8.79
C GLN A 114 -8.34 20.01 -10.04
N SER A 115 -7.33 20.87 -10.18
CA SER A 115 -6.37 20.83 -11.29
C SER A 115 -5.54 19.55 -11.34
N ASN A 116 -5.30 18.89 -10.20
CA ASN A 116 -4.41 17.73 -10.11
C ASN A 116 -5.12 16.40 -9.84
N PHE A 117 -6.22 16.42 -9.07
CA PHE A 117 -6.91 15.22 -8.58
C PHE A 117 -8.36 15.11 -9.09
N GLY A 118 -8.87 16.12 -9.80
CA GLY A 118 -10.26 16.19 -10.25
C GLY A 118 -11.21 16.73 -9.19
N ILE A 119 -12.52 16.57 -9.41
CA ILE A 119 -13.58 17.18 -8.58
C ILE A 119 -13.37 16.83 -7.10
N VAL A 120 -13.35 17.86 -6.25
CA VAL A 120 -13.23 17.69 -4.80
C VAL A 120 -14.42 16.89 -4.29
N LYS A 121 -14.14 15.76 -3.65
CA LYS A 121 -15.17 14.92 -3.03
C LYS A 121 -15.79 15.70 -1.86
N PRO A 122 -17.13 15.75 -1.70
CA PRO A 122 -17.78 16.50 -0.63
C PRO A 122 -17.25 16.17 0.77
N ILE A 123 -16.90 14.90 1.01
CA ILE A 123 -16.36 14.44 2.30
C ILE A 123 -14.98 15.02 2.65
N LEU A 124 -14.23 15.51 1.65
CA LEU A 124 -12.88 16.05 1.85
C LEU A 124 -12.88 17.56 2.13
N TYR A 125 -14.03 18.25 2.05
CA TYR A 125 -14.06 19.71 2.25
C TYR A 125 -13.64 20.10 3.67
N ASP A 126 -14.17 19.41 4.68
CA ASP A 126 -13.84 19.67 6.08
C ASP A 126 -12.37 19.34 6.37
N ASP A 127 -11.86 18.25 5.77
CA ASP A 127 -10.46 17.85 5.88
C ASP A 127 -9.53 18.90 5.25
N LEU A 128 -9.84 19.40 4.04
CA LEU A 128 -9.06 20.44 3.37
C LEU A 128 -9.05 21.75 4.17
N LYS A 129 -10.18 22.08 4.81
CA LYS A 129 -10.29 23.26 5.65
C LYS A 129 -9.47 23.12 6.94
N ALA A 130 -9.46 21.93 7.53
CA ALA A 130 -8.63 21.61 8.69
C ALA A 130 -7.14 21.64 8.33
N ASP A 131 -6.76 20.99 7.23
CA ASP A 131 -5.37 20.96 6.74
C ASP A 131 -4.85 22.39 6.49
N LEU A 132 -5.67 23.25 5.86
CA LEU A 132 -5.31 24.65 5.61
C LEU A 132 -5.06 25.43 6.91
N LYS A 133 -5.87 25.18 7.94
CA LYS A 133 -5.74 25.81 9.25
C LYS A 133 -4.50 25.33 10.01
N ASP A 134 -4.19 24.03 9.91
CA ASP A 134 -3.13 23.40 10.70
C ASP A 134 -1.74 23.58 10.08
N TYR A 135 -1.62 23.47 8.76
CA TYR A 135 -0.33 23.48 8.05
C TYR A 135 -0.09 24.76 7.24
N GLY A 136 -1.14 25.45 6.81
CA GLY A 136 -1.04 26.59 5.91
C GLY A 136 -0.84 26.20 4.44
N LEU A 137 -1.18 27.12 3.54
CA LEU A 137 -1.26 26.89 2.09
C LEU A 137 0.09 26.46 1.48
N GLU A 138 1.19 27.11 1.86
CA GLU A 138 2.54 26.89 1.31
C GLU A 138 3.02 25.43 1.48
N LEU A 139 2.81 24.85 2.66
CA LEU A 139 3.18 23.47 2.94
C LEU A 139 2.30 22.49 2.15
N ILE A 140 0.99 22.77 2.07
CA ILE A 140 0.06 21.93 1.31
C ILE A 140 0.45 21.91 -0.18
N ILE A 141 0.78 23.06 -0.76
CA ILE A 141 1.23 23.17 -2.15
C ILE A 141 2.42 22.24 -2.41
N GLU A 142 3.45 22.26 -1.55
CA GLU A 142 4.61 21.39 -1.72
C GLU A 142 4.29 19.90 -1.50
N ALA A 143 3.45 19.58 -0.52
CA ALA A 143 3.02 18.21 -0.28
C ALA A 143 2.25 17.65 -1.49
N VAL A 144 1.35 18.45 -2.08
CA VAL A 144 0.61 18.10 -3.30
C VAL A 144 1.55 17.93 -4.49
N LYS A 145 2.50 18.85 -4.71
CA LYS A 145 3.52 18.68 -5.77
C LYS A 145 4.25 17.35 -5.66
N ARG A 146 4.59 16.91 -4.44
CA ARG A 146 5.24 15.61 -4.20
C ARG A 146 4.31 14.43 -4.46
N ALA A 147 3.04 14.54 -4.08
CA ALA A 147 2.04 13.52 -4.36
C ALA A 147 1.84 13.32 -5.87
N VAL A 148 1.69 14.42 -6.62
CA VAL A 148 1.51 14.41 -8.08
C VAL A 148 2.74 13.83 -8.78
N LYS A 149 3.96 14.23 -8.38
CA LYS A 149 5.21 13.63 -8.92
C LYS A 149 5.29 12.11 -8.73
N ARG A 150 4.65 11.57 -7.68
CA ARG A 150 4.58 10.13 -7.40
C ARG A 150 3.29 9.48 -7.92
N GLN A 151 2.47 10.22 -8.67
CA GLN A 151 1.15 9.81 -9.16
C GLN A 151 0.26 9.24 -8.04
N ARG A 152 0.19 9.94 -6.90
CA ARG A 152 -0.62 9.57 -5.74
C ARG A 152 -1.73 10.59 -5.50
N GLU A 153 -2.81 10.13 -4.89
CA GLU A 153 -3.94 10.97 -4.48
C GLU A 153 -3.60 11.92 -3.32
N TYR A 154 -4.49 12.85 -3.01
CA TYR A 154 -4.34 13.84 -1.93
C TYR A 154 -4.09 13.20 -0.54
N ALA A 155 -4.61 11.99 -0.28
CA ALA A 155 -4.32 11.26 0.96
C ALA A 155 -2.81 11.05 1.20
N TYR A 156 -2.02 10.93 0.12
CA TYR A 156 -0.57 10.85 0.21
C TYR A 156 0.06 12.19 0.63
N ALA A 157 -0.48 13.32 0.16
CA ALA A 157 -0.06 14.65 0.60
C ALA A 157 -0.36 14.85 2.10
N GLN A 158 -1.53 14.41 2.58
CA GLN A 158 -1.86 14.43 4.01
C GLN A 158 -0.88 13.58 4.84
N GLY A 159 -0.44 12.43 4.33
CA GLY A 159 0.60 11.61 4.96
C GLY A 159 1.93 12.35 5.10
N ILE A 160 2.33 13.09 4.07
CA ILE A 160 3.54 13.94 4.10
C ILE A 160 3.38 15.05 5.15
N LEU A 161 2.25 15.76 5.17
CA LEU A 161 1.98 16.84 6.13
C LEU A 161 2.02 16.33 7.58
N LYS A 162 1.43 15.16 7.85
CA LYS A 162 1.51 14.50 9.17
C LYS A 162 2.95 14.15 9.55
N SER A 163 3.75 13.68 8.59
CA SER A 163 5.17 13.40 8.81
C SER A 163 5.95 14.67 9.15
N TRP A 164 5.73 15.76 8.41
CA TRP A 164 6.36 17.05 8.68
C TRP A 164 6.02 17.61 10.04
N ASN A 165 4.74 17.54 10.43
CA ASN A 165 4.30 17.98 11.75
C ASN A 165 4.96 17.18 12.87
N ARG A 166 5.11 15.86 12.70
CA ARG A 166 5.86 15.01 13.64
C ARG A 166 7.35 15.36 13.70
N SER A 167 7.95 15.71 12.56
CA SER A 167 9.34 16.15 12.46
C SER A 167 9.56 17.62 12.90
N GLY A 168 8.48 18.35 13.23
CA GLY A 168 8.56 19.77 13.60
C GLY A 168 8.83 20.72 12.44
N ILE A 169 8.61 20.28 11.20
CA ILE A 169 8.83 21.06 9.98
C ILE A 169 7.61 21.95 9.74
N LYS A 170 7.78 23.26 9.91
CA LYS A 170 6.72 24.27 9.76
C LYS A 170 6.97 25.28 8.64
N THR A 171 8.16 25.27 8.04
CA THR A 171 8.52 26.20 6.97
C THR A 171 8.78 25.49 5.65
N LEU A 172 8.52 26.21 4.56
CA LEU A 172 8.73 25.75 3.19
C LEU A 172 10.18 25.28 2.95
N GLU A 173 11.14 26.02 3.52
CA GLU A 173 12.58 25.74 3.37
C GLU A 173 12.98 24.43 4.04
N GLN A 174 12.48 24.19 5.25
CA GLN A 174 12.72 22.95 5.99
C GLN A 174 12.16 21.74 5.24
N ALA A 175 10.96 21.88 4.67
CA ALA A 175 10.36 20.81 3.87
C ALA A 175 11.24 20.46 2.67
N LYS A 176 11.77 21.46 1.95
CA LYS A 176 12.68 21.25 0.81
C LYS A 176 14.00 20.61 1.24
N ALA A 177 14.58 21.04 2.35
CA ALA A 177 15.81 20.46 2.89
C ALA A 177 15.65 18.98 3.28
N GLU A 178 14.51 18.62 3.89
CA GLU A 178 14.20 17.23 4.22
C GLU A 178 14.13 16.35 2.97
N GLU A 179 13.56 16.84 1.87
CA GLU A 179 13.51 16.09 0.60
C GLU A 179 14.91 15.75 0.08
N VAL A 180 15.81 16.74 0.06
CA VAL A 180 17.20 16.51 -0.37
C VAL A 180 17.87 15.46 0.53
N SER A 181 17.65 15.56 1.85
CA SER A 181 18.17 14.57 2.80
C SER A 181 17.59 13.17 2.58
N PHE A 182 16.31 13.06 2.22
CA PHE A 182 15.62 11.81 1.94
C PHE A 182 16.12 11.16 0.65
N GLN A 183 16.29 11.96 -0.41
CA GLN A 183 16.86 11.50 -1.68
C GLN A 183 18.30 10.98 -1.51
N ASN A 184 19.13 11.72 -0.77
CA ASN A 184 20.51 11.31 -0.48
C ASN A 184 20.57 10.01 0.33
N LYS A 185 19.67 9.82 1.31
CA LYS A 185 19.56 8.56 2.07
C LYS A 185 19.13 7.38 1.19
N SER A 186 18.18 7.59 0.28
CA SER A 186 17.72 6.55 -0.65
C SER A 186 18.84 6.07 -1.57
N GLN A 187 19.63 6.99 -2.14
CA GLN A 187 20.77 6.65 -3.00
C GLN A 187 21.88 5.90 -2.23
N ASN A 188 22.19 6.33 -1.01
CA ASN A 188 23.22 5.68 -0.19
C ASN A 188 22.81 4.24 0.20
N ASN A 189 21.54 4.02 0.54
CA ASN A 189 21.04 2.68 0.85
C ASN A 189 21.10 1.74 -0.35
N GLN A 190 20.77 2.19 -1.56
CA GLN A 190 20.88 1.39 -2.78
C GLN A 190 22.33 0.90 -3.01
N ASN A 191 23.31 1.77 -2.79
CA ASN A 191 24.73 1.39 -2.91
C ASN A 191 25.14 0.33 -1.87
N LYS A 192 24.64 0.42 -0.62
CA LYS A 192 24.89 -0.62 0.40
C LYS A 192 24.29 -1.97 0.04
N PHE A 193 23.07 -2.01 -0.51
CA PHE A 193 22.44 -3.26 -0.92
C PHE A 193 23.16 -3.91 -2.12
N GLN A 194 23.75 -3.12 -3.03
CA GLN A 194 24.57 -3.66 -4.12
C GLN A 194 25.87 -4.29 -3.60
N GLN A 195 26.48 -3.71 -2.56
CA GLN A 195 27.69 -4.27 -1.94
C GLN A 195 27.42 -5.48 -1.04
N GLN A 196 26.18 -5.67 -0.58
CA GLN A 196 25.78 -6.78 0.28
C GLN A 196 25.07 -7.93 -0.44
N LYS A 197 24.89 -7.90 -1.77
CA LYS A 197 24.44 -9.10 -2.48
C LYS A 197 25.43 -10.22 -2.13
N PRO A 198 25.00 -11.30 -1.46
CA PRO A 198 25.89 -12.40 -1.19
C PRO A 198 26.21 -13.02 -2.55
N VAL A 199 27.36 -12.65 -3.10
CA VAL A 199 27.99 -13.44 -4.15
C VAL A 199 28.20 -14.77 -3.45
N LYS A 200 27.39 -15.79 -3.80
CA LYS A 200 27.65 -17.16 -3.36
C LYS A 200 29.13 -17.37 -3.65
N LYS A 201 29.96 -17.51 -2.62
CA LYS A 201 31.40 -17.73 -2.82
C LYS A 201 31.47 -18.88 -3.80
N ALA A 202 32.05 -18.59 -4.97
CA ALA A 202 32.09 -19.58 -6.02
C ALA A 202 32.71 -20.85 -5.42
N PRO A 203 32.15 -22.04 -5.72
CA PRO A 203 32.65 -23.28 -5.13
C PRO A 203 34.17 -23.37 -5.25
N GLU A 204 34.86 -23.97 -4.28
CA GLU A 204 36.33 -23.95 -4.24
C GLU A 204 37.00 -24.49 -5.51
N TRP A 205 36.30 -25.31 -6.30
CA TRP A 205 36.76 -25.81 -7.59
C TRP A 205 36.82 -24.76 -8.73
N THR A 206 36.27 -23.56 -8.51
CA THR A 206 36.30 -22.49 -9.51
C THR A 206 37.53 -21.59 -9.40
N ASP A 207 38.35 -21.76 -8.35
CA ASP A 207 39.60 -21.04 -8.14
C ASP A 207 40.77 -21.94 -8.56
N GLU A 208 41.13 -21.88 -9.84
CA GLU A 208 42.20 -22.70 -10.45
C GLU A 208 43.52 -22.58 -9.68
N GLY A 209 43.83 -21.40 -9.15
CA GLY A 209 45.04 -21.17 -8.35
C GLY A 209 45.04 -21.92 -7.02
N ARG A 210 43.87 -22.09 -6.40
CA ARG A 210 43.71 -22.92 -5.18
C ARG A 210 43.73 -24.40 -5.48
N LEU A 211 43.14 -24.83 -6.60
CA LEU A 211 43.16 -26.23 -7.03
C LEU A 211 44.58 -26.71 -7.35
N ILE A 212 45.36 -25.91 -8.07
CA ILE A 212 46.77 -26.19 -8.37
C ILE A 212 47.58 -26.28 -7.07
N LYS A 213 47.35 -25.38 -6.11
CA LYS A 213 48.01 -25.41 -4.80
C LYS A 213 47.61 -26.63 -3.94
N ALA A 214 46.40 -27.14 -4.14
CA ALA A 214 45.89 -28.35 -3.51
C ALA A 214 46.30 -29.64 -4.24
N GLY A 215 47.06 -29.54 -5.34
CA GLY A 215 47.54 -30.70 -6.12
C GLY A 215 46.47 -31.37 -6.98
N VAL A 216 45.39 -30.68 -7.29
CA VAL A 216 44.34 -31.17 -8.20
C VAL A 216 44.73 -30.81 -9.64
N ASP A 217 44.97 -31.81 -10.49
CA ASP A 217 45.26 -31.61 -11.91
C ASP A 217 44.00 -31.11 -12.64
N THR A 218 43.98 -29.82 -12.98
CA THR A 218 42.88 -29.18 -13.72
C THR A 218 43.03 -29.30 -15.24
N THR A 219 44.18 -29.80 -15.72
CA THR A 219 44.56 -29.85 -17.14
C THR A 219 43.76 -30.87 -17.97
N GLY A 220 43.01 -31.77 -17.33
CA GLY A 220 42.19 -32.78 -18.02
C GLY A 220 42.98 -33.87 -18.74
N MET A 221 44.31 -33.85 -18.68
CA MET A 221 45.19 -34.88 -19.20
C MET A 221 45.33 -36.01 -18.18
N THR A 222 45.24 -37.26 -18.63
CA THR A 222 45.51 -38.42 -17.78
C THR A 222 47.00 -38.47 -17.41
N GLN A 223 47.34 -39.08 -16.27
CA GLN A 223 48.74 -39.21 -15.81
C GLN A 223 49.66 -39.76 -16.91
N ASN A 224 49.19 -40.74 -17.68
CA ASN A 224 49.94 -41.33 -18.80
C ASN A 224 50.17 -40.36 -19.96
N GLU A 225 49.22 -39.48 -20.27
CA GLU A 225 49.38 -38.45 -21.30
C GLU A 225 50.38 -37.38 -20.85
N MET A 226 50.39 -37.06 -19.56
CA MET A 226 51.36 -36.14 -18.97
C MET A 226 52.79 -36.71 -19.04
N TYR A 227 53.00 -37.97 -18.63
CA TYR A 227 54.32 -38.62 -18.75
C TYR A 227 54.79 -38.77 -20.19
N LYS A 228 53.88 -39.00 -21.13
CA LYS A 228 54.20 -39.08 -22.57
C LYS A 228 54.63 -37.72 -23.12
N LEU A 229 53.92 -36.65 -22.76
CA LEU A 229 54.24 -35.28 -23.17
C LEU A 229 55.56 -34.80 -22.56
N VAL A 230 55.82 -35.08 -21.28
CA VAL A 230 57.10 -34.78 -20.61
C VAL A 230 58.25 -35.54 -21.27
N GLY A 231 58.02 -36.78 -21.69
CA GLY A 231 58.97 -37.58 -22.45
C GLY A 231 59.25 -37.02 -23.86
N GLU A 232 58.23 -36.52 -24.56
CA GLU A 232 58.35 -35.89 -25.89
C GLU A 232 59.02 -34.51 -25.82
N MET A 233 58.79 -33.74 -24.75
CA MET A 233 59.42 -32.43 -24.54
C MET A 233 60.87 -32.52 -24.01
N GLY A 234 61.42 -33.73 -23.85
CA GLY A 234 62.82 -33.92 -23.45
C GLY A 234 63.15 -33.49 -22.02
N LEU A 235 62.15 -33.25 -21.17
CA LEU A 235 62.32 -32.88 -19.76
C LEU A 235 62.48 -34.15 -18.90
N ARG A 236 63.51 -34.96 -19.19
CA ARG A 236 64.00 -35.95 -18.23
C ARG A 236 65.15 -35.29 -17.49
N ASN A 237 64.99 -35.09 -16.19
CA ASN A 237 66.10 -34.68 -15.33
C ASN A 237 67.13 -35.83 -15.32
N GLU A 238 68.31 -35.59 -15.88
CA GLU A 238 69.54 -36.25 -15.44
C GLU A 238 69.96 -35.70 -14.07
#